data_AF-A0A3B9KPH0-F1
#
_entry.id   AF-A0A3B9KPH0-F1
#
_cell.length_a   1.000
_cell.length_b   1.000
_cell.length_c   1.000
_cell.angle_alpha   90.00
_cell.angle_beta   90.00
_cell.angle_gamma   90.00
#
_symmetry.space_group_name_H-M   'P 1'
#
loop_
_entity.id
_entity.type
_entity.pdbx_description
1 polymer ?
#
loop_
_entity_poly.entity_id
_entity_poly.type
_entity_poly.pdbx_seq_one_letter_code
_entity_poly.pdbx_strand_id
1 'polypeptide(L)'
;MHPQIRQGVGIMSLIRKKYPEINILVEELHWDEKDHSWILKPGNGRTRIYVGNSDLKRKINILEAFIEQHELTPTRIQQLEKIDLRYDKQVIVKPKR
;
A
#
# COMPACT_ATOMS: atom_id res chain seq x y z
N MET A 1 4.36 -20.87 -12.54
CA MET A 1 3.55 -19.94 -11.72
C MET A 1 4.25 -18.60 -11.73
N HIS A 2 3.59 -17.53 -12.22
CA HIS A 2 4.22 -16.20 -12.30
C HIS A 2 4.67 -15.73 -10.90
N PRO A 3 5.94 -15.30 -10.70
CA PRO A 3 6.45 -14.84 -9.41
C PRO A 3 5.55 -13.77 -8.75
N GLN A 4 4.94 -12.92 -9.57
CA GLN A 4 4.01 -11.87 -9.15
C GLN A 4 2.76 -12.44 -8.49
N ILE A 5 2.16 -13.51 -9.02
CA ILE A 5 0.98 -14.13 -8.41
C ILE A 5 1.30 -14.61 -6.99
N ARG A 6 2.46 -15.29 -6.82
CA ARG A 6 2.90 -15.77 -5.50
C ARG A 6 3.17 -14.62 -4.54
N GLN A 7 3.86 -13.57 -5.00
CA GLN A 7 4.12 -12.38 -4.20
C GLN A 7 2.81 -11.70 -3.79
N GLY A 8 1.89 -11.48 -4.72
CA GLY A 8 0.61 -10.82 -4.45
C GLY A 8 -0.24 -11.57 -3.44
N VAL A 9 -0.37 -12.89 -3.58
CA VAL A 9 -1.04 -13.75 -2.58
C VAL A 9 -0.33 -13.66 -1.22
N GLY A 10 1.00 -13.63 -1.23
CA GLY A 10 1.81 -13.44 -0.03
C GLY A 10 1.55 -12.12 0.69
N ILE A 11 1.50 -11.01 -0.05
CA ILE A 11 1.20 -9.67 0.47
C ILE A 11 -0.20 -9.63 1.08
N MET A 12 -1.22 -10.08 0.36
CA MET A 12 -2.60 -10.07 0.85
C MET A 12 -2.79 -10.96 2.08
N SER A 13 -2.16 -12.14 2.08
CA SER A 13 -2.16 -13.03 3.25
C SER A 13 -1.47 -12.41 4.46
N LEU A 14 -0.36 -11.70 4.24
CA LEU A 14 0.38 -10.97 5.27
C LEU A 14 -0.48 -9.83 5.86
N ILE A 15 -1.06 -8.98 5.01
CA ILE A 15 -1.95 -7.87 5.40
C ILE A 15 -3.10 -8.40 6.25
N ARG A 16 -3.87 -9.37 5.74
CA ARG A 16 -5.03 -9.93 6.42
C ARG A 16 -4.72 -10.51 7.80
N LYS A 17 -3.51 -11.07 7.98
CA LYS A 17 -3.14 -11.75 9.24
C LYS A 17 -2.52 -10.82 10.28
N LYS A 18 -1.87 -9.74 9.86
CA LYS A 18 -0.97 -8.97 10.75
C LYS A 18 -1.24 -7.46 10.76
N TYR A 19 -1.98 -6.94 9.80
CA TYR A 19 -2.17 -5.49 9.61
C TYR A 19 -3.67 -5.21 9.42
N PRO A 20 -4.47 -5.29 10.49
CA PRO A 20 -5.92 -5.15 10.41
C PRO A 20 -6.34 -3.78 9.86
N GLU A 21 -5.62 -2.71 10.20
CA GLU A 21 -5.91 -1.36 9.71
C GLU A 21 -5.70 -1.27 8.20
N ILE A 22 -4.56 -1.74 7.68
CA ILE A 22 -4.34 -1.83 6.23
C ILE A 22 -5.39 -2.73 5.56
N ASN A 23 -5.79 -3.84 6.19
CA ASN A 23 -6.78 -4.76 5.65
C ASN A 23 -8.17 -4.14 5.53
N ILE A 24 -8.56 -3.26 6.47
CA ILE A 24 -9.82 -2.51 6.39
C ILE A 24 -9.77 -1.48 5.26
N LEU A 25 -8.60 -0.87 5.06
CA LEU A 25 -8.42 0.22 4.10
C LEU A 25 -8.33 -0.24 2.65
N VAL A 26 -7.60 -1.32 2.38
CA VAL A 26 -7.23 -1.76 1.03
C VAL A 26 -8.23 -2.77 0.49
N GLU A 27 -8.82 -2.46 -0.66
CA GLU A 27 -9.73 -3.37 -1.37
C GLU A 27 -9.04 -4.13 -2.51
N GLU A 28 -8.04 -3.52 -3.15
CA GLU A 28 -7.35 -4.14 -4.28
C GLU A 28 -5.82 -4.09 -4.12
N LEU A 29 -5.17 -5.16 -4.58
CA LEU A 29 -3.74 -5.21 -4.85
C LEU A 29 -3.54 -5.39 -6.36
N HIS A 30 -2.79 -4.47 -6.96
CA HIS A 30 -2.54 -4.42 -8.38
C HIS A 30 -1.04 -4.46 -8.67
N TRP A 31 -0.64 -5.25 -9.65
CA TRP A 31 0.71 -5.22 -10.21
C TRP A 31 0.72 -4.28 -11.41
N ASP A 32 1.53 -3.23 -11.34
CA ASP A 32 1.80 -2.34 -12.46
C ASP A 32 3.02 -2.86 -13.23
N GLU A 33 2.80 -3.29 -14.47
CA GLU A 33 3.86 -3.80 -15.34
C GLU A 33 4.85 -2.73 -15.78
N LYS A 34 4.43 -1.47 -15.89
CA LYS A 34 5.28 -0.38 -16.37
C LYS A 34 6.33 0.01 -15.32
N ASP A 35 5.88 0.15 -14.08
CA ASP A 35 6.73 0.54 -12.95
C ASP A 35 7.31 -0.68 -12.21
N HIS A 36 6.98 -1.90 -12.65
CA HIS A 36 7.26 -3.17 -11.98
C HIS A 36 7.00 -3.07 -10.48
N SER A 37 5.81 -2.63 -10.09
CA SER A 37 5.49 -2.28 -8.70
C SER A 37 4.13 -2.80 -8.27
N TRP A 38 4.05 -3.24 -7.01
CA TRP A 38 2.79 -3.46 -6.34
C TRP A 38 2.16 -2.13 -5.92
N ILE A 39 0.86 -2.02 -6.13
CA ILE A 39 0.03 -0.87 -5.76
C ILE A 39 -1.15 -1.38 -4.96
N LEU A 40 -1.31 -0.89 -3.73
CA LEU A 40 -2.52 -1.09 -2.94
C LEU A 40 -3.50 0.03 -3.27
N LYS A 41 -4.77 -0.31 -3.47
CA LYS A 41 -5.84 0.67 -3.70
C LYS A 41 -6.85 0.62 -2.55
N PRO A 42 -7.03 1.74 -1.85
CA PRO A 42 -8.11 1.88 -0.90
C PRO A 42 -9.47 1.93 -1.58
N GLY A 43 -10.50 1.46 -0.89
CA GLY A 43 -11.87 1.41 -1.41
C GLY A 43 -12.46 2.75 -1.85
N ASN A 44 -13.26 2.72 -2.92
CA ASN A 44 -14.00 3.87 -3.50
C ASN A 44 -13.14 5.13 -3.83
N GLY A 45 -11.81 5.01 -3.85
CA GLY A 45 -10.89 6.14 -4.01
C GLY A 45 -9.97 6.01 -5.22
N ARG A 46 -9.49 7.16 -5.74
CA ARG A 46 -8.38 7.22 -6.71
C ARG A 46 -6.99 7.19 -6.06
N THR A 47 -6.95 7.04 -4.73
CA THR A 47 -5.70 7.00 -3.97
C THR A 47 -4.90 5.77 -4.38
N ARG A 48 -3.61 5.94 -4.63
CA ARG A 48 -2.69 4.86 -4.96
C ARG A 48 -1.59 4.78 -3.91
N ILE A 49 -1.40 3.60 -3.33
CA ILE A 49 -0.31 3.35 -2.38
C ILE A 49 0.74 2.49 -3.10
N TYR A 50 1.84 3.11 -3.51
CA TYR A 50 2.93 2.45 -4.22
C TYR A 50 3.86 1.76 -3.22
N VAL A 51 3.93 0.43 -3.29
CA VAL A 51 4.73 -0.38 -2.37
C VAL A 51 6.10 -0.73 -2.96
N GLY A 52 6.19 -0.85 -4.28
CA GLY A 52 7.38 -1.37 -4.98
C GLY A 52 7.32 -2.88 -5.20
N ASN A 53 8.46 -3.51 -5.47
CA ASN A 53 8.58 -4.95 -5.72
C ASN A 53 9.60 -5.67 -4.82
N SER A 54 10.33 -4.92 -3.99
CA SER A 54 11.33 -5.41 -3.06
C SER A 54 10.95 -5.08 -1.62
N ASP A 55 11.50 -5.85 -0.67
CA ASP A 55 11.34 -5.61 0.77
C ASP A 55 9.89 -5.43 1.23
N LEU A 56 8.96 -6.10 0.56
CA LEU A 56 7.52 -5.85 0.69
C LEU A 56 7.04 -5.91 2.15
N LYS A 57 7.51 -6.88 2.93
CA LYS A 57 7.19 -6.98 4.36
C LYS A 57 7.60 -5.72 5.14
N ARG A 58 8.79 -5.19 4.87
CA ARG A 58 9.28 -3.94 5.48
C ARG A 58 8.45 -2.74 5.01
N LYS A 59 8.09 -2.68 3.74
CA LYS A 59 7.26 -1.59 3.19
C LYS A 59 5.85 -1.59 3.78
N ILE A 60 5.23 -2.76 3.97
CA ILE A 60 3.95 -2.90 4.67
C ILE A 60 4.08 -2.48 6.15
N ASN A 61 5.16 -2.84 6.85
CA ASN A 61 5.42 -2.34 8.20
C ASN A 61 5.52 -0.81 8.26
N ILE A 62 6.20 -0.19 7.29
CA ILE A 62 6.31 1.27 7.22
C ILE A 62 4.94 1.90 6.98
N LEU A 63 4.12 1.29 6.11
CA LEU A 63 2.75 1.77 5.87
C LEU A 63 1.90 1.73 7.14
N GLU A 64 1.98 0.65 7.92
CA GLU A 64 1.25 0.52 9.19
C GLU A 64 1.66 1.63 10.15
N ALA A 65 2.96 1.77 10.41
CA ALA A 65 3.48 2.81 11.29
C ALA A 65 3.09 4.22 10.82
N PHE A 66 3.08 4.45 9.51
CA PHE A 66 2.65 5.73 8.94
C PHE A 66 1.14 5.98 9.16
N ILE A 67 0.30 4.96 9.01
CA ILE A 67 -1.14 5.05 9.27
C ILE A 67 -1.42 5.32 10.75
N GLU A 68 -0.75 4.59 11.65
CA GLU A 68 -0.88 4.75 13.10
C GLU A 68 -0.42 6.13 13.57
N GLN A 69 0.80 6.55 13.20
CA GLN A 69 1.39 7.81 13.66
C GLN A 69 0.62 9.04 13.20
N HIS A 70 -0.04 8.96 12.03
CA HIS A 70 -0.80 10.07 11.47
C HIS A 70 -2.31 9.89 11.60
N GLU A 71 -2.79 8.86 12.30
CA GLU A 71 -4.22 8.56 12.50
C GLU A 71 -4.99 8.61 11.17
N LEU A 72 -4.49 7.90 10.17
CA LEU A 72 -5.02 7.93 8.82
C LEU A 72 -6.27 7.06 8.69
N THR A 73 -7.41 7.66 8.97
CA THR A 73 -8.71 7.05 8.72
C THR A 73 -8.95 6.81 7.22
N PRO A 74 -9.88 5.90 6.85
CA PRO A 74 -10.25 5.68 5.45
C PRO A 74 -10.57 6.98 4.70
N THR A 75 -11.31 7.89 5.34
CA THR A 75 -11.66 9.19 4.77
C THR A 75 -10.43 10.06 4.49
N ARG A 76 -9.45 10.10 5.39
CA ARG A 76 -8.22 10.88 5.19
C ARG A 76 -7.35 10.29 4.08
N ILE A 77 -7.27 8.97 4.00
CA ILE A 77 -6.55 8.29 2.91
C ILE A 77 -7.21 8.59 1.56
N GLN A 78 -8.54 8.64 1.51
CA GLN A 78 -9.27 9.04 0.30
C GLN A 78 -9.06 10.51 -0.10
N GLN A 79 -8.54 11.38 0.77
CA GLN A 79 -8.16 12.76 0.41
C GLN A 79 -6.78 12.84 -0.25
N LEU A 80 -6.02 11.75 -0.25
CA LEU A 80 -4.69 11.67 -0.87
C LEU A 80 -4.79 11.23 -2.33
N GLU A 81 -3.94 11.77 -3.18
CA GLU A 81 -3.74 11.25 -4.54
C GLU A 81 -2.85 10.01 -4.49
N LYS A 82 -1.75 10.08 -3.72
CA LYS A 82 -0.83 8.95 -3.54
C LYS A 82 -0.09 8.93 -2.22
N ILE A 83 0.32 7.73 -1.83
CA ILE A 83 1.37 7.43 -0.85
C ILE A 83 2.41 6.59 -1.59
N ASP A 84 3.69 6.95 -1.54
CA ASP A 84 4.76 6.24 -2.24
C ASP A 84 5.86 5.81 -1.27
N LEU A 85 5.97 4.50 -1.10
CA LEU A 85 6.87 3.83 -0.17
C LEU A 85 8.12 3.28 -0.86
N ARG A 86 8.28 3.48 -2.18
CA ARG A 86 9.38 2.88 -2.96
C ARG A 86 10.76 3.35 -2.54
N TYR A 87 10.85 4.47 -1.82
CA TYR A 87 12.11 5.03 -1.34
C TYR A 87 12.53 4.44 0.01
N ASP A 88 13.84 4.36 0.26
CA ASP A 88 14.37 3.65 1.44
C ASP A 88 14.24 4.41 2.75
N LYS A 89 14.22 5.74 2.69
CA LYS A 89 14.30 6.62 3.86
C LYS A 89 13.18 7.65 3.94
N GLN A 90 12.18 7.56 3.06
CA GLN A 90 11.11 8.56 2.98
C GLN A 90 9.81 7.93 2.49
N VAL A 91 8.70 8.47 2.99
CA VAL A 91 7.35 8.23 2.49
C VAL A 91 6.93 9.50 1.76
N ILE A 92 6.60 9.41 0.47
CA ILE A 92 6.15 10.56 -0.31
C ILE A 92 4.63 10.58 -0.37
N VAL A 93 4.02 11.66 0.10
CA VAL A 93 2.56 11.83 0.12
C VAL A 93 2.18 12.99 -0.79
N LYS A 94 1.15 12.78 -1.62
CA LYS A 94 0.57 13.83 -2.45
C LYS A 94 -0.91 13.98 -2.13
N PRO A 95 -1.38 15.15 -1.67
CA PRO A 95 -2.82 15.39 -1.48
C PRO A 95 -3.52 15.50 -2.84
N LYS A 96 -4.84 15.24 -2.87
CA LYS A 96 -5.66 15.60 -4.03
C LYS A 96 -5.69 17.13 -4.18
N ARG A 97 -5.75 17.59 -5.44
CA ARG A 97 -6.04 18.99 -5.76
C ARG A 97 -7.54 19.26 -5.69
#